data_AF-A0A6N9GS54-F1
#
_entry.id   AF-A0A6N9GS54-F1
#
_cell.length_a   1.000
_cell.length_b   1.000
_cell.length_c   1.000
_cell.angle_alpha   90.00
_cell.angle_beta   90.00
_cell.angle_gamma   90.00
#
_symmetry.space_group_name_H-M   'P 1'
#
loop_
_entity.id
_entity.type
_entity.pdbx_description
1 polymer ?
#
loop_
_entity_poly.entity_id
_entity_poly.type
_entity_poly.pdbx_seq_one_letter_code
_entity_poly.pdbx_strand_id
1 'polypeptide(L)'
;MPIEIVEVDLAEMQRTALINRAKSPQVRAIYEAMFSLQPGEAKAVIAEPGEELSQIRNLVTQCASRASLDLQVVVDRVAGRVLFTQKPSQSGQEKSPVPAKSARSPEEQAALIQRRERIREAALTLGKERPQISAQEVVDYLRDSGDGIDMSRPTTAVSAVMRNMPEFERVDRGRFTYLGS
;
A
#
# COMPACT_ATOMS: atom_id res chain seq x y z
N MET A 1 -37.10 21.90 10.84
CA MET A 1 -36.73 20.62 11.48
C MET A 1 -35.67 20.95 12.52
N PRO A 2 -35.82 20.59 13.79
CA PRO A 2 -34.76 20.80 14.78
C PRO A 2 -33.52 19.98 14.37
N ILE A 3 -32.34 20.59 14.44
CA ILE A 3 -31.07 19.90 14.21
C ILE A 3 -30.65 19.31 15.54
N GLU A 4 -30.65 17.97 15.63
CA GLU A 4 -30.23 17.23 16.81
C GLU A 4 -28.72 16.97 16.69
N ILE A 5 -27.95 17.47 17.65
CA ILE A 5 -26.51 17.23 17.72
C ILE A 5 -26.29 16.01 18.60
N VAL A 6 -25.93 14.89 17.98
CA VAL A 6 -25.63 13.63 18.66
C VAL A 6 -24.12 13.53 18.84
N GLU A 7 -23.66 13.23 20.05
CA GLU A 7 -22.26 12.88 20.30
C GLU A 7 -21.97 11.48 19.72
N VAL A 8 -20.99 11.41 18.83
CA VAL A 8 -20.59 10.16 18.16
C VAL A 8 -19.15 9.84 18.53
N ASP A 9 -18.86 8.59 18.86
CA ASP A 9 -17.50 8.13 19.14
C ASP A 9 -16.62 8.32 17.90
N LEU A 10 -15.37 8.76 18.11
CA LEU A 10 -14.35 8.86 17.06
C LEU A 10 -14.18 7.54 16.30
N ALA A 11 -14.29 6.40 17.00
CA ALA A 11 -14.21 5.08 16.36
C ALA A 11 -15.38 4.84 15.40
N GLU A 12 -16.59 5.23 15.77
CA GLU A 12 -17.79 5.12 14.94
C GLU A 12 -17.75 6.07 13.74
N MET A 13 -17.26 7.29 13.94
CA MET A 13 -17.00 8.26 12.86
C MET A 13 -15.99 7.70 11.83
N GLN A 14 -14.89 7.09 12.30
CA GLN A 14 -13.86 6.51 11.44
C GLN A 14 -14.39 5.31 10.64
N ARG A 15 -15.18 4.42 11.27
CA ARG A 15 -15.84 3.30 10.60
C ARG A 15 -16.77 3.78 9.49
N THR A 16 -17.63 4.74 9.80
CA THR A 16 -18.60 5.31 8.87
C THR A 16 -17.90 6.02 7.70
N ALA A 17 -16.81 6.76 7.97
CA ALA A 17 -16.02 7.39 6.92
C ALA A 17 -15.34 6.37 5.99
N LEU A 18 -14.85 5.25 6.51
CA LEU A 18 -14.25 4.18 5.71
C LEU A 18 -15.28 3.47 4.81
N ILE A 19 -16.45 3.16 5.36
CA ILE A 19 -17.58 2.56 4.61
C ILE A 19 -18.04 3.50 3.50
N ASN A 20 -18.24 4.79 3.79
CA ASN A 20 -18.69 5.78 2.81
C ASN A 20 -17.65 6.08 1.71
N ARG A 21 -16.36 5.82 1.97
CA ARG A 21 -15.28 5.95 0.97
C ARG A 21 -15.18 4.74 0.04
N ALA A 22 -15.86 3.63 0.34
CA ALA A 22 -15.84 2.44 -0.51
C ALA A 22 -16.65 2.69 -1.79
N LYS A 23 -15.96 2.73 -2.94
CA LYS A 23 -16.59 2.90 -4.27
C LYS A 23 -17.23 1.61 -4.81
N SER A 24 -16.82 0.45 -4.29
CA SER A 24 -17.32 -0.85 -4.72
C SER A 24 -18.27 -1.43 -3.66
N PRO A 25 -19.43 -1.97 -4.07
CA PRO A 25 -20.36 -2.64 -3.14
C PRO A 25 -19.72 -3.83 -2.45
N GLN A 26 -18.82 -4.56 -3.12
CA GLN A 26 -18.06 -5.67 -2.51
C GLN A 26 -17.15 -5.17 -1.38
N VAL A 27 -16.43 -4.06 -1.60
CA VAL A 27 -15.53 -3.47 -0.57
C VAL A 27 -16.34 -2.97 0.63
N ARG A 28 -17.52 -2.40 0.37
CA ARG A 28 -18.43 -1.96 1.42
C ARG A 28 -18.90 -3.14 2.27
N ALA A 29 -19.36 -4.23 1.65
CA ALA A 29 -19.79 -5.45 2.33
C ALA A 29 -18.65 -6.07 3.16
N ILE A 30 -17.41 -6.04 2.67
CA ILE A 30 -16.23 -6.51 3.42
C ILE A 30 -16.00 -5.65 4.67
N TYR A 31 -16.07 -4.32 4.58
CA TYR A 31 -15.93 -3.46 5.77
C TYR A 31 -17.05 -3.70 6.79
N GLU A 32 -18.30 -3.79 6.34
CA GLU A 32 -19.44 -4.09 7.21
C GLU A 32 -19.27 -5.45 7.90
N ALA A 33 -18.82 -6.47 7.16
CA ALA A 33 -18.51 -7.78 7.73
C ALA A 33 -17.35 -7.74 8.74
N MET A 34 -16.30 -6.96 8.47
CA MET A 34 -15.15 -6.80 9.38
C MET A 34 -15.49 -6.09 10.67
N PHE A 35 -16.28 -5.00 10.61
CA PHE A 35 -16.66 -4.24 11.79
C PHE A 35 -17.75 -4.93 12.63
N SER A 36 -18.46 -5.89 12.04
CA SER A 36 -19.43 -6.75 12.73
C SER A 36 -18.84 -8.08 13.20
N LEU A 37 -17.53 -8.30 13.09
CA LEU A 37 -16.87 -9.48 13.67
C LEU A 37 -16.86 -9.38 15.19
N GLN A 38 -17.37 -10.41 15.85
CA GLN A 38 -17.16 -10.59 17.29
C GLN A 38 -15.87 -11.37 17.57
N PRO A 39 -15.26 -11.20 18.76
CA PRO A 39 -14.10 -11.99 19.17
C PRO A 39 -14.40 -13.50 19.11
N GLY A 40 -13.56 -14.25 18.41
CA GLY A 40 -13.73 -15.70 18.21
C GLY A 40 -14.68 -16.09 17.07
N GLU A 41 -15.31 -15.13 16.38
CA GLU A 41 -16.12 -15.38 15.19
C GLU A 41 -15.25 -15.35 13.92
N ALA A 42 -15.56 -16.19 12.94
CA ALA A 42 -14.96 -16.15 11.62
C ALA A 42 -16.05 -15.92 10.57
N LYS A 43 -15.79 -15.00 9.63
CA LYS A 43 -16.67 -14.74 8.49
C LYS A 43 -16.04 -15.22 7.20
N ALA A 44 -16.86 -15.59 6.24
CA ALA A 44 -16.45 -16.10 4.95
C ALA A 44 -16.87 -15.14 3.84
N VAL A 45 -15.95 -14.86 2.91
CA VAL A 45 -16.27 -14.30 1.60
C VAL A 45 -16.29 -15.44 0.60
N ILE A 46 -17.45 -15.72 0.01
CA ILE A 46 -17.61 -16.73 -1.02
C ILE A 46 -17.24 -16.06 -2.36
N ALA A 47 -16.39 -16.72 -3.14
CA ALA A 47 -16.03 -16.21 -4.46
C ALA A 47 -17.19 -16.38 -5.43
N GLU A 48 -17.48 -15.35 -6.24
CA GLU A 48 -18.40 -15.52 -7.35
C GLU A 48 -17.73 -16.34 -8.48
N PRO A 49 -18.53 -17.05 -9.32
CA PRO A 49 -17.99 -17.79 -10.45
C PRO A 49 -17.15 -16.88 -11.38
N GLY A 50 -15.85 -17.16 -11.49
CA GLY A 50 -14.90 -16.37 -12.28
C GLY A 50 -14.00 -15.42 -11.48
N GLU A 51 -14.24 -15.26 -10.18
CA GLU A 51 -13.33 -14.52 -9.30
C GLU A 51 -12.20 -15.42 -8.78
N GLU A 52 -10.97 -14.91 -8.82
CA GLU A 52 -9.86 -15.63 -8.20
C GLU A 52 -9.84 -15.43 -6.69
N LEU A 53 -9.75 -16.53 -5.93
CA LEU A 53 -9.61 -16.52 -4.47
C LEU A 53 -8.41 -15.70 -3.98
N SER A 54 -7.36 -15.58 -4.79
CA SER A 54 -6.19 -14.75 -4.54
C SER A 54 -6.55 -13.26 -4.50
N GLN A 55 -7.41 -12.80 -5.42
CA GLN A 55 -7.85 -11.42 -5.53
C GLN A 55 -8.76 -11.06 -4.36
N ILE A 56 -9.68 -11.95 -4.00
CA ILE A 56 -10.57 -11.78 -2.83
C ILE A 56 -9.76 -11.71 -1.53
N ARG A 57 -8.79 -12.61 -1.34
CA ARG A 57 -7.88 -12.58 -0.19
C ARG A 57 -7.13 -11.25 -0.10
N ASN A 58 -6.59 -10.76 -1.23
CA ASN A 58 -5.88 -9.49 -1.27
C ASN A 58 -6.82 -8.33 -0.91
N LEU A 59 -8.06 -8.36 -1.38
CA LEU A 59 -9.07 -7.35 -1.08
C LEU A 59 -9.42 -7.31 0.41
N VAL A 60 -9.68 -8.47 1.01
CA VAL A 60 -9.92 -8.62 2.47
C VAL A 60 -8.72 -8.10 3.26
N THR A 61 -7.50 -8.47 2.87
CA THR A 61 -6.27 -8.02 3.56
C THR A 61 -6.08 -6.50 3.47
N GLN A 62 -6.37 -5.89 2.32
CA GLN A 62 -6.27 -4.44 2.14
C GLN A 62 -7.30 -3.68 2.97
N CYS A 63 -8.54 -4.18 3.04
CA CYS A 63 -9.59 -3.58 3.86
C CYS A 63 -9.22 -3.66 5.35
N ALA A 64 -8.72 -4.81 5.82
CA ALA A 64 -8.23 -4.98 7.19
C ALA A 64 -7.14 -3.97 7.56
N SER A 65 -6.15 -3.80 6.68
CA SER A 65 -5.06 -2.85 6.89
C SER A 65 -5.54 -1.39 6.96
N ARG A 66 -6.55 -1.01 6.16
CA ARG A 66 -7.13 0.35 6.20
C ARG A 66 -8.00 0.59 7.42
N ALA A 67 -8.62 -0.47 7.93
CA ALA A 67 -9.42 -0.47 9.15
C ALA A 67 -8.55 -0.63 10.43
N SER A 68 -7.23 -0.77 10.29
CA SER A 68 -6.30 -1.06 11.40
C SER A 68 -6.70 -2.29 12.23
N LEU A 69 -7.29 -3.30 11.58
CA LEU A 69 -7.70 -4.56 12.22
C LEU A 69 -6.65 -5.64 11.97
N ASP A 70 -6.23 -6.34 13.03
CA ASP A 70 -5.38 -7.52 12.89
C ASP A 70 -6.24 -8.76 12.65
N LEU A 71 -6.38 -9.11 11.36
CA LEU A 71 -7.17 -10.25 10.92
C LEU A 71 -6.27 -11.43 10.54
N GLN A 72 -6.69 -12.63 10.91
CA GLN A 72 -6.20 -13.86 10.31
C GLN A 72 -7.08 -14.18 9.10
N VAL A 73 -6.47 -14.38 7.93
CA VAL A 73 -7.17 -14.68 6.67
C VAL A 73 -6.68 -16.01 6.12
N VAL A 74 -7.60 -16.93 5.84
CA VAL A 74 -7.34 -18.28 5.34
C VAL A 74 -8.12 -18.50 4.04
N VAL A 75 -7.49 -19.12 3.05
CA VAL A 75 -8.16 -19.50 1.79
C VAL A 75 -8.56 -20.96 1.87
N ASP A 76 -9.86 -21.21 1.88
CA ASP A 76 -10.45 -22.55 1.80
C ASP A 76 -10.72 -22.85 0.32
N ARG A 77 -9.77 -23.55 -0.31
CA ARG A 77 -9.84 -23.92 -1.73
C ARG A 77 -10.88 -25.00 -2.01
N VAL A 78 -11.23 -25.80 -1.00
CA VAL A 78 -12.18 -26.90 -1.15
C VAL A 78 -13.61 -26.35 -1.23
N ALA A 79 -13.92 -25.36 -0.38
CA ALA A 79 -15.23 -24.70 -0.39
C ALA A 79 -15.28 -23.40 -1.20
N GLY A 80 -14.20 -23.03 -1.90
CA GLY A 80 -14.17 -21.84 -2.77
C GLY A 80 -14.39 -20.51 -2.03
N ARG A 81 -13.84 -20.37 -0.82
CA ARG A 81 -14.11 -19.21 0.05
C ARG A 81 -12.86 -18.70 0.78
N VAL A 82 -12.89 -17.43 1.15
CA VAL A 82 -11.87 -16.79 1.99
C VAL A 82 -12.45 -16.55 3.37
N LEU A 83 -11.89 -17.20 4.37
CA LEU A 83 -12.27 -17.07 5.78
C LEU A 83 -11.41 -15.99 6.43
N PHE A 84 -12.01 -15.16 7.28
CA PHE A 84 -11.28 -14.18 8.07
C PHE A 84 -11.86 -14.06 9.49
N THR A 85 -10.99 -13.88 10.47
CA THR A 85 -11.33 -13.71 11.88
C THR A 85 -10.41 -12.67 12.52
N GLN A 86 -10.88 -11.98 13.57
CA GLN A 86 -10.00 -11.14 14.38
C GLN A 86 -9.07 -12.03 15.19
N LYS A 87 -7.76 -11.76 15.14
CA LYS A 87 -6.84 -12.46 16.04
C LYS A 87 -7.21 -12.11 17.48
N PRO A 88 -7.22 -13.09 18.40
CA PRO A 88 -7.39 -12.79 19.81
C PRO A 88 -6.24 -11.88 20.22
N SER A 89 -6.58 -10.65 20.62
CA SER A 89 -5.64 -9.70 21.19
C SER A 89 -4.99 -10.36 22.39
N GLN A 90 -3.73 -10.79 22.28
CA GLN A 90 -2.94 -11.17 23.44
C GLN A 90 -2.67 -9.92 24.26
N SER A 91 -3.62 -9.57 25.14
CA SER A 91 -3.43 -8.63 26.23
C SER A 91 -2.45 -9.26 27.21
N GLY A 92 -1.16 -8.93 27.11
CA GLY A 92 -0.16 -9.37 28.10
C GLY A 92 1.26 -9.60 27.60
N GLN A 93 1.56 -9.49 26.31
CA GLN A 93 2.95 -9.33 25.88
C GLN A 93 3.17 -7.86 25.51
N GLU A 94 4.03 -7.23 26.29
CA GLU A 94 4.96 -6.19 25.87
C GLU A 94 5.04 -6.13 24.35
N LYS A 95 4.76 -4.97 23.76
CA LYS A 95 4.83 -4.72 22.32
C LYS A 95 6.15 -5.25 21.75
N SER A 96 6.20 -6.54 21.41
CA SER A 96 7.06 -7.02 20.36
C SER A 96 6.54 -6.27 19.15
N PRO A 97 7.38 -5.42 18.54
CA PRO A 97 6.91 -4.55 17.50
C PRO A 97 6.25 -5.43 16.43
N VAL A 98 5.33 -4.84 15.67
CA VAL A 98 5.18 -5.08 14.22
C VAL A 98 6.46 -5.75 13.73
N PRO A 99 6.49 -6.78 12.85
CA PRO A 99 7.73 -7.09 12.17
C PRO A 99 8.14 -5.78 11.50
N ALA A 100 9.01 -5.04 12.18
CA ALA A 100 9.62 -3.84 11.70
C ALA A 100 10.23 -4.42 10.46
N LYS A 101 9.81 -3.93 9.29
CA LYS A 101 10.55 -4.13 8.05
C LYS A 101 12.00 -4.14 8.48
N SER A 102 12.64 -5.33 8.46
CA SER A 102 13.79 -5.66 9.31
C SER A 102 14.59 -4.41 9.52
N ALA A 103 14.67 -3.89 10.76
CA ALA A 103 15.33 -2.62 11.03
C ALA A 103 16.66 -2.65 10.27
N ARG A 104 16.68 -1.95 9.13
CA ARG A 104 17.75 -2.13 8.16
C ARG A 104 19.01 -1.73 8.88
N SER A 105 20.07 -2.51 8.73
CA SER A 105 21.33 -2.14 9.40
C SER A 105 21.66 -0.69 9.02
N PRO A 106 22.33 0.08 9.89
CA PRO A 106 22.74 1.45 9.57
C PRO A 106 23.45 1.54 8.21
N GLU A 107 24.20 0.49 7.85
CA GLU A 107 24.86 0.31 6.55
C GLU A 107 23.88 0.16 5.39
N GLU A 108 22.85 -0.69 5.52
CA GLU A 108 21.79 -0.82 4.52
C GLU A 108 20.99 0.47 4.36
N GLN A 109 20.78 1.19 5.45
CA GLN A 109 20.06 2.46 5.45
C GLN A 109 20.87 3.56 4.75
N ALA A 110 22.18 3.62 4.99
CA ALA A 110 23.12 4.49 4.30
C ALA A 110 23.19 4.16 2.79
N ALA A 111 23.29 2.88 2.43
CA ALA A 111 23.32 2.43 1.04
C ALA A 111 22.03 2.81 0.30
N LEU A 112 20.88 2.77 0.96
CA LEU A 112 19.60 3.20 0.38
C LEU A 112 19.51 4.71 0.21
N ILE A 113 20.03 5.49 1.15
CA ILE A 113 20.09 6.95 1.03
C ILE A 113 20.98 7.32 -0.17
N GLN A 114 22.19 6.76 -0.23
CA GLN A 114 23.09 6.98 -1.36
C GLN A 114 22.45 6.58 -2.69
N ARG A 115 21.77 5.43 -2.74
CA ARG A 115 21.05 5.00 -3.95
C ARG A 115 19.97 6.00 -4.35
N ARG A 116 19.18 6.51 -3.40
CA ARG A 116 18.12 7.48 -3.69
C ARG A 116 18.68 8.78 -4.25
N GLU A 117 19.80 9.26 -3.70
CA GLU A 117 20.48 10.45 -4.23
C GLU A 117 21.00 10.22 -5.65
N ARG A 118 21.60 9.07 -5.97
CA ARG A 118 22.02 8.77 -7.36
C ARG A 118 20.86 8.76 -8.35
N ILE A 119 19.74 8.15 -7.97
CA ILE A 119 18.52 8.17 -8.81
C ILE A 119 18.03 9.60 -9.00
N ARG A 120 18.09 10.43 -7.97
CA ARG A 120 17.70 11.84 -8.01
C ARG A 120 18.58 12.62 -8.99
N GLU A 121 19.89 12.47 -8.89
CA GLU A 121 20.86 13.14 -9.77
C GLU A 121 20.65 12.72 -11.22
N ALA A 122 20.52 11.42 -11.50
CA ALA A 122 20.25 10.92 -12.85
C ALA A 122 18.92 11.45 -13.41
N ALA A 123 17.85 11.46 -12.59
CA ALA A 123 16.56 12.01 -13.00
C ALA A 123 16.66 13.50 -13.32
N LEU A 124 17.33 14.30 -12.47
CA LEU A 124 17.52 15.73 -12.70
C LEU A 124 18.35 16.03 -13.95
N THR A 125 19.43 15.28 -14.19
CA THR A 125 20.25 15.44 -15.40
C THR A 125 19.42 15.21 -16.65
N LEU A 126 18.68 14.09 -16.71
CA LEU A 126 17.80 13.79 -17.84
C LEU A 126 16.65 14.80 -17.97
N GLY A 127 16.05 15.23 -16.85
CA GLY A 127 14.96 16.21 -16.83
C GLY A 127 15.38 17.58 -17.35
N LYS A 128 16.62 18.00 -17.07
CA LYS A 128 17.20 19.25 -17.59
C LYS A 128 17.44 19.20 -19.11
N GLU A 129 17.78 18.04 -19.65
CA GLU A 129 17.97 17.85 -21.09
C GLU A 129 16.63 17.65 -21.83
N ARG A 130 15.67 17.00 -21.18
CA ARG A 130 14.38 16.61 -21.78
C ARG A 130 13.23 16.89 -20.82
N PRO A 131 12.21 17.65 -21.23
CA PRO A 131 11.09 18.01 -20.37
C PRO A 131 10.20 16.81 -20.00
N GLN A 132 10.28 15.71 -20.73
CA GLN A 132 9.58 14.46 -20.39
C GLN A 132 10.54 13.30 -20.38
N ILE A 133 10.56 12.58 -19.26
CA ILE A 133 11.43 11.43 -19.05
C ILE A 133 10.64 10.29 -18.40
N SER A 134 11.01 9.07 -18.74
CA SER A 134 10.44 7.86 -18.17
C SER A 134 11.36 7.28 -17.09
N ALA A 135 10.76 6.55 -16.15
CA ALA A 135 11.52 5.81 -15.15
C ALA A 135 12.46 4.78 -15.79
N GLN A 136 12.15 4.29 -16.99
CA GLN A 136 13.01 3.37 -17.74
C GLN A 136 14.26 4.10 -18.26
N GLU A 137 14.12 5.31 -18.82
CA GLU A 137 15.26 6.09 -19.30
C GLU A 137 16.25 6.44 -18.18
N VAL A 138 15.76 6.72 -16.97
CA VAL A 138 16.63 6.95 -15.80
C VAL A 138 17.36 5.66 -15.39
N VAL A 139 16.71 4.50 -15.49
CA VAL A 139 17.35 3.20 -15.23
C VAL A 139 18.45 2.92 -16.26
N ASP A 140 18.17 3.17 -17.54
CA ASP A 140 19.12 2.98 -18.62
C ASP A 140 20.34 3.91 -18.44
N TYR A 141 20.12 5.18 -18.12
CA TYR A 141 21.19 6.14 -17.82
C TYR A 141 22.09 5.70 -16.65
N LEU A 142 21.49 5.18 -15.57
CA LEU A 142 22.24 4.66 -14.42
C LEU A 142 23.05 3.41 -14.78
N ARG A 143 22.50 2.53 -15.62
CA ARG A 143 23.22 1.34 -16.10
C ARG A 143 24.42 1.74 -16.96
N ASP A 144 24.22 2.69 -17.88
CA ASP A 144 25.25 3.13 -18.82
C ASP A 144 26.37 3.92 -18.12
N SER A 145 26.07 4.56 -16.99
CA SER A 145 27.05 5.26 -16.14
C SER A 145 27.91 4.31 -15.28
N GLY A 146 27.70 2.99 -15.36
CA GLY A 146 28.37 2.01 -14.51
C GLY A 146 27.82 1.94 -13.07
N ASP A 147 26.80 2.74 -12.77
CA ASP A 147 26.07 2.78 -11.51
C ASP A 147 24.92 1.76 -11.47
N GLY A 148 25.13 0.61 -12.13
CA GLY A 148 24.15 -0.46 -12.29
C GLY A 148 23.50 -0.81 -10.96
N ILE A 149 22.29 -0.30 -10.75
CA ILE A 149 21.60 -0.55 -9.51
C ILE A 149 21.02 -1.96 -9.59
N ASP A 150 21.64 -2.90 -8.90
CA ASP A 150 21.11 -4.25 -8.81
C ASP A 150 19.79 -4.21 -8.01
N MET A 151 18.69 -4.33 -8.75
CA MET A 151 17.34 -4.19 -8.25
C MET A 151 16.50 -5.28 -8.86
N SER A 152 15.73 -5.97 -8.02
CA SER A 152 14.67 -6.85 -8.52
C SER A 152 13.61 -6.08 -9.33
N ARG A 153 13.43 -4.77 -9.07
CA ARG A 153 12.43 -3.89 -9.72
C ARG A 153 12.94 -2.45 -9.90
N PRO A 154 13.87 -2.19 -10.84
CA PRO A 154 14.55 -0.90 -10.97
C PRO A 154 13.58 0.24 -11.31
N THR A 155 12.67 0.02 -12.26
CA THR A 155 11.67 1.00 -12.69
C THR A 155 10.71 1.42 -11.58
N THR A 156 10.35 0.48 -10.68
CA THR A 156 9.47 0.77 -9.53
C THR A 156 10.18 1.65 -8.50
N ALA A 157 11.45 1.37 -8.23
CA ALA A 157 12.24 2.15 -7.29
C ALA A 157 12.48 3.57 -7.82
N VAL A 158 12.84 3.71 -9.10
CA VAL A 158 13.01 5.00 -9.75
C VAL A 158 11.71 5.80 -9.75
N SER A 159 10.60 5.18 -10.14
CA SER A 159 9.29 5.84 -10.10
C SER A 159 8.91 6.32 -8.69
N ALA A 160 9.28 5.56 -7.65
CA ALA A 160 9.04 5.94 -6.27
C ALA A 160 9.92 7.13 -5.83
N VAL A 161 11.16 7.23 -6.31
CA VAL A 161 12.02 8.40 -6.03
C VAL A 161 11.46 9.63 -6.73
N MET A 162 11.23 9.56 -8.04
CA MET A 162 10.75 10.69 -8.84
C MET A 162 9.39 11.21 -8.37
N ARG A 163 8.50 10.35 -7.90
CA ARG A 163 7.21 10.77 -7.32
C ARG A 163 7.36 11.62 -6.05
N ASN A 164 8.46 11.49 -5.33
CA ASN A 164 8.75 12.27 -4.12
C ASN A 164 9.62 13.50 -4.41
N MET A 165 9.92 13.78 -5.68
CA MET A 165 10.69 14.95 -6.10
C MET A 165 9.73 16.06 -6.56
N PRO A 166 9.79 17.26 -5.97
CA PRO A 166 8.92 18.38 -6.38
C PRO A 166 9.19 18.85 -7.82
N GLU A 167 10.37 18.58 -8.36
CA GLU A 167 10.78 18.97 -9.72
C GLU A 167 10.12 18.11 -10.81
N PHE A 168 9.41 17.04 -10.45
CA PHE A 168 8.79 16.12 -11.38
C PHE A 168 7.30 15.93 -11.13
N GLU A 169 6.49 16.08 -12.17
CA GLU A 169 5.08 15.73 -12.15
C GLU A 169 4.83 14.43 -12.92
N ARG A 170 4.07 13.51 -12.33
CA ARG A 170 3.73 12.26 -13.01
C ARG A 170 2.57 12.48 -13.98
N VAL A 171 2.85 12.27 -15.27
CA VAL A 171 1.84 12.38 -16.34
C VAL A 171 1.16 11.05 -16.62
N ASP A 172 1.90 9.93 -16.57
CA ASP A 172 1.35 8.60 -16.84
C ASP A 172 2.10 7.49 -16.05
N ARG A 173 1.76 6.22 -16.24
CA ARG A 173 2.47 5.05 -15.71
C ARG A 173 3.93 5.06 -16.16
N GLY A 174 4.81 5.52 -15.27
CA GLY A 174 6.25 5.53 -15.47
C GLY A 174 6.77 6.69 -16.31
N ARG A 175 5.95 7.72 -16.59
CA ARG A 175 6.37 8.95 -17.28
C ARG A 175 6.20 10.17 -16.39
N PHE A 176 7.19 11.05 -16.43
CA PHE A 176 7.29 12.24 -15.61
C PHE A 176 7.67 13.44 -16.46
N THR A 177 7.03 14.57 -16.20
CA THR A 177 7.41 15.88 -16.75
C THR A 177 8.33 16.55 -15.75
N TYR A 178 9.48 17.05 -16.22
CA TYR A 178 10.34 17.94 -15.45
C TYR A 178 9.73 19.34 -15.46
N LEU A 179 9.42 19.87 -14.27
CA LEU A 179 8.78 21.17 -14.12
C LEU A 179 9.79 22.33 -14.10
N GLY A 180 11.08 22.03 -13.94
CA GLY A 180 12.11 23.05 -13.74
C GLY A 180 12.01 23.71 -12.35
N SER A 181 13.17 24.03 -11.80
CA SER A 181 13.33 24.96 -10.68
C SER A 181 14.22 26.10 -11.13
#